data_AF-A0A945HII8-F1
#
_entry.id   AF-A0A945HII8-F1
#
_cell.length_a   1.000
_cell.length_b   1.000
_cell.length_c   1.000
_cell.angle_alpha   90.00
_cell.angle_beta   90.00
_cell.angle_gamma   90.00
#
_symmetry.space_group_name_H-M   'P 1'
#
loop_
_entity.id
_entity.type
_entity.pdbx_description
1 polymer ?
#
loop_
_entity_poly.entity_id
_entity_poly.type
_entity_poly.pdbx_seq_one_letter_code
_entity_poly.pdbx_strand_id
1 'polypeptide(L)'
;MQKYFHILLVSLISISFFGCAHNSDKKGILEDRAGYKLETKKDGVPKNVTRTKGKIKKAWLHAHEMPTGDYFGGAWVYLLVEQTKWNFSDYK
;
A
#
# COMPACT_ATOMS: atom_id res chain seq x y z
N MET A 1 2.29 48.53 -7.34
CA MET A 1 1.47 48.02 -6.20
C MET A 1 0.52 46.90 -6.63
N GLN A 2 -0.28 47.07 -7.69
CA GLN A 2 -1.31 46.09 -8.12
C GLN A 2 -0.76 44.69 -8.49
N LYS A 3 0.44 44.59 -9.09
CA LYS A 3 1.06 43.29 -9.46
C LYS A 3 1.42 42.45 -8.22
N TYR A 4 1.88 43.07 -7.15
CA TYR A 4 2.21 42.37 -5.89
C TYR A 4 0.96 41.91 -5.14
N PHE A 5 -0.13 42.66 -5.27
CA PHE A 5 -1.43 42.28 -4.73
C PHE A 5 -1.97 40.98 -5.35
N HIS A 6 -1.84 40.83 -6.68
CA HIS A 6 -2.25 39.58 -7.35
C HIS A 6 -1.37 38.39 -6.95
N ILE A 7 -0.06 38.59 -6.78
CA ILE A 7 0.85 37.53 -6.33
C ILE A 7 0.48 37.07 -4.91
N LEU A 8 0.17 38.01 -4.02
CA LEU A 8 -0.22 37.72 -2.64
C LEU A 8 -1.60 37.07 -2.55
N LEU A 9 -2.53 37.45 -3.44
CA LEU A 9 -3.85 36.82 -3.54
C LEU A 9 -3.74 35.36 -4.00
N VAL A 10 -2.94 35.08 -5.03
CA VAL A 10 -2.75 33.73 -5.54
C VAL A 10 -2.06 32.84 -4.50
N SER A 11 -1.07 33.36 -3.77
CA SER A 11 -0.40 32.58 -2.72
C SER A 11 -1.35 32.22 -1.58
N LEU A 12 -2.22 33.15 -1.15
CA LEU A 12 -3.23 32.89 -0.11
C LEU A 12 -4.25 31.81 -0.54
N ILE A 13 -4.68 31.85 -1.79
CA ILE A 13 -5.63 30.86 -2.34
C ILE A 13 -4.98 29.48 -2.37
N SER A 14 -3.72 29.36 -2.79
CA SER A 14 -3.03 28.07 -2.86
C SER A 14 -2.81 27.41 -1.49
N ILE A 15 -2.65 28.18 -0.40
CA ILE A 15 -2.51 27.62 0.95
C ILE A 15 -3.83 26.98 1.43
N SER A 16 -4.96 27.51 0.99
CA SER A 16 -6.29 26.99 1.34
C SER A 16 -6.59 25.62 0.73
N PHE A 17 -5.90 25.22 -0.33
CA PHE A 17 -6.07 23.90 -0.98
C PHE A 17 -5.22 22.78 -0.37
N PHE A 18 -4.36 23.06 0.62
CA PHE A 18 -3.61 22.02 1.36
C PHE A 18 -4.35 21.52 2.63
N GLY A 19 -5.54 22.06 2.91
CA GLY A 19 -6.39 21.60 4.00
C GLY A 19 -7.29 20.44 3.58
N CYS A 20 -7.23 19.34 4.34
CA CYS A 20 -8.16 18.20 4.38
C CYS A 20 -7.74 16.92 3.64
N ALA A 21 -6.54 16.42 3.90
CA ALA A 21 -6.38 14.97 4.11
C ALA A 21 -6.65 14.68 5.59
N HIS A 22 -7.92 14.80 6.01
CA HIS A 22 -8.34 14.51 7.37
C HIS A 22 -8.15 13.01 7.64
N ASN A 23 -7.44 12.71 8.74
CA ASN A 23 -7.22 11.36 9.25
C ASN A 23 -8.56 10.83 9.78
N SER A 24 -9.41 10.36 8.88
CA SER A 24 -10.66 9.67 9.23
C SER A 24 -10.32 8.57 10.22
N ASP A 25 -11.09 8.52 11.31
CA ASP A 25 -11.04 7.43 12.26
C ASP A 25 -11.13 6.12 11.47
N LYS A 26 -10.16 5.23 11.66
CA LYS A 26 -9.91 4.07 10.78
C LYS A 26 -10.93 2.96 11.05
N LYS A 27 -12.21 3.27 11.19
CA LYS A 27 -13.25 2.27 10.99
C LYS A 27 -13.19 1.88 9.52
N GLY A 28 -12.72 0.66 9.26
CA GLY A 28 -12.61 0.14 7.92
C GLY A 28 -13.99 0.13 7.32
N ILE A 29 -14.29 1.05 6.41
CA ILE A 29 -15.55 1.05 5.65
C ILE A 29 -15.76 -0.30 4.92
N LEU A 30 -14.66 -0.99 4.64
CA LEU A 30 -14.65 -2.35 4.11
C LEU A 30 -15.11 -3.39 5.14
N GLU A 31 -14.77 -3.22 6.42
CA GLU A 31 -15.16 -4.11 7.52
C GLU A 31 -16.65 -3.95 7.81
N ASP A 32 -17.15 -2.71 7.86
CA ASP A 32 -18.58 -2.41 8.03
C ASP A 32 -19.42 -2.91 6.84
N ARG A 33 -18.92 -2.75 5.59
CA ARG A 33 -19.60 -3.25 4.39
C ARG A 33 -19.54 -4.77 4.25
N ALA A 34 -18.48 -5.41 4.72
CA ALA A 34 -18.35 -6.86 4.69
C ALA A 34 -19.29 -7.56 5.68
N GLY A 35 -19.88 -6.81 6.63
CA GLY A 35 -20.89 -7.35 7.53
C GLY A 35 -20.34 -8.44 8.46
N TYR A 36 -19.06 -8.38 8.81
CA TYR A 36 -18.44 -9.29 9.77
C TYR A 36 -19.08 -9.10 11.14
N LYS A 37 -20.20 -9.78 11.40
CA LYS A 37 -20.77 -9.90 12.74
C LYS A 37 -19.83 -10.75 13.56
N LEU A 38 -19.40 -10.20 14.71
CA LEU A 38 -18.43 -10.77 15.64
C LEU A 38 -19.05 -11.94 16.44
N GLU A 39 -19.78 -12.84 15.80
CA GLU A 39 -20.22 -14.11 16.37
C GLU A 39 -19.31 -15.20 15.82
N THR A 40 -18.09 -15.27 16.35
CA THR A 40 -17.18 -16.37 16.04
C THR A 40 -17.67 -17.64 16.73
N LYS A 41 -18.60 -18.38 16.08
CA LYS A 41 -18.75 -19.80 16.37
C LYS A 41 -17.43 -20.48 16.02
N LYS A 42 -16.69 -20.92 17.04
CA LYS A 42 -15.40 -21.62 16.92
C LYS A 42 -15.57 -23.10 16.50
N ASP A 43 -16.64 -23.42 15.77
CA ASP A 43 -16.89 -24.78 15.32
C ASP A 43 -16.37 -24.91 13.89
N GLY A 44 -15.26 -25.65 13.74
CA GLY A 44 -14.70 -26.02 12.44
C GLY A 44 -13.47 -25.24 11.96
N VAL A 45 -12.97 -24.23 12.69
CA VAL A 45 -11.69 -23.58 12.35
C VAL A 45 -10.54 -24.42 12.91
N PRO A 46 -9.57 -24.87 12.08
CA PRO A 46 -8.38 -25.56 12.57
C PRO A 46 -7.71 -24.70 13.63
N LYS A 47 -7.68 -25.18 14.87
CA LYS A 47 -7.17 -24.45 16.04
C LYS A 47 -5.68 -24.03 15.89
N ASN A 48 -4.95 -24.60 14.92
CA ASN A 48 -3.57 -24.25 14.60
C ASN A 48 -3.43 -23.91 13.10
N VAL A 49 -3.76 -22.68 12.72
CA VAL A 49 -3.41 -22.12 11.40
C VAL A 49 -2.09 -21.37 11.53
N THR A 50 -1.06 -21.82 10.82
CA THR A 50 0.24 -21.13 10.77
C THR A 50 0.40 -20.42 9.42
N ARG A 51 0.62 -19.11 9.45
CA ARG A 51 0.96 -18.32 8.26
C ARG A 51 2.47 -18.23 8.11
N THR A 52 3.02 -18.82 7.06
CA THR A 52 4.42 -18.62 6.69
C THR A 52 4.52 -17.44 5.73
N LYS A 53 5.18 -16.36 6.17
CA LYS A 53 5.37 -15.15 5.34
C LYS A 53 6.26 -15.48 4.15
N GLY A 54 5.79 -15.14 2.94
CA GLY A 54 6.60 -15.27 1.74
C GLY A 54 7.87 -14.42 1.79
N LYS A 55 8.88 -14.82 1.02
CA LYS A 55 10.18 -14.17 0.97
C LYS A 55 10.29 -13.33 -0.31
N ILE A 56 10.56 -12.04 -0.14
CA ILE A 56 10.79 -11.12 -1.25
C ILE A 56 12.27 -10.74 -1.26
N LYS A 57 12.88 -10.79 -2.44
CA LYS A 57 14.22 -10.25 -2.69
C LYS A 57 14.10 -8.97 -3.49
N LYS A 58 14.96 -8.01 -3.17
CA LYS A 58 15.04 -6.72 -3.87
C LYS A 58 16.37 -6.69 -4.61
N ALA A 59 16.33 -6.25 -5.87
CA ALA A 59 17.52 -6.02 -6.68
C ALA A 59 17.41 -4.67 -7.36
N TRP A 60 18.55 -3.98 -7.48
CA TRP A 60 18.66 -2.81 -8.35
C TRP A 60 19.08 -3.29 -9.73
N LEU A 61 18.27 -2.99 -10.73
CA LEU A 61 18.56 -3.31 -12.12
C LEU A 61 18.93 -2.03 -12.85
N HIS A 62 20.16 -1.96 -13.33
CA HIS A 62 20.60 -0.93 -14.25
C HIS A 62 20.85 -1.60 -15.60
N ALA A 63 20.00 -1.32 -16.59
CA ALA A 63 20.22 -1.77 -17.94
C ALA A 63 21.28 -0.89 -18.58
N HIS A 64 22.26 -1.51 -19.24
CA HIS A 64 23.10 -0.80 -20.21
C HIS A 64 22.19 -0.26 -21.32
N GLU A 65 22.51 0.92 -21.86
CA GLU A 65 21.71 1.74 -22.79
C GLU A 65 20.72 0.93 -23.64
N MET A 66 19.44 1.34 -23.61
CA MET A 66 18.42 0.67 -24.40
C MET A 66 18.76 0.82 -25.90
N PRO A 67 18.48 -0.20 -26.75
CA PRO A 67 18.75 -0.13 -28.19
C PRO A 67 18.07 1.06 -28.89
N THR A 68 17.07 1.66 -28.26
CA THR A 68 16.35 2.86 -28.73
C THR A 68 17.12 4.16 -28.49
N GLY A 69 18.23 4.14 -27.75
CA GLY A 69 18.99 5.33 -27.35
C GLY A 69 18.41 6.06 -26.12
N ASP A 70 17.34 5.53 -25.52
CA ASP A 70 16.73 6.10 -24.33
C ASP A 70 17.59 5.81 -23.09
N TYR A 71 17.78 6.83 -22.27
CA TYR A 71 18.46 6.71 -20.99
C TYR A 71 17.57 5.98 -19.96
N PHE A 72 18.04 4.84 -19.47
CA PHE A 72 17.40 4.12 -18.37
C PHE A 72 18.20 4.29 -17.07
N GLY A 73 17.68 5.13 -16.16
CA GLY A 73 18.31 5.43 -14.87
C GLY A 73 18.35 4.27 -13.87
N GLY A 74 17.86 3.09 -14.23
CA GLY A 74 17.73 1.92 -13.36
C GLY A 74 16.37 1.84 -12.66
N ALA A 75 16.06 0.64 -12.14
CA ALA A 75 14.83 0.40 -11.40
C ALA A 75 15.04 -0.62 -10.27
N TRP A 76 14.24 -0.47 -9.22
CA TRP A 76 14.12 -1.50 -8.18
C TRP A 76 13.18 -2.61 -8.65
N VAL A 77 13.69 -3.84 -8.67
CA VAL A 77 12.91 -5.04 -8.97
C VAL A 77 12.67 -5.83 -7.70
N TYR A 78 11.43 -6.25 -7.49
CA TYR A 78 10.99 -7.03 -6.34
C TYR A 78 10.62 -8.43 -6.83
N LEU A 79 11.40 -9.42 -6.41
CA LEU A 79 11.22 -10.82 -6.80
C LEU A 79 10.63 -11.61 -5.65
N LEU A 80 9.47 -12.22 -5.88
CA LEU A 80 8.88 -13.16 -4.94
C LEU A 80 9.63 -14.51 -5.06
N VAL A 81 10.42 -14.84 -4.05
CA VAL A 81 11.23 -16.08 -4.02
C VAL A 81 10.44 -17.23 -3.40
N GLU A 82 9.65 -16.94 -2.38
CA GLU A 82 8.79 -17.92 -1.72
C GLU A 82 7.40 -17.32 -1.55
N GLN A 83 6.37 -18.06 -1.96
CA GLN A 83 4.99 -17.65 -1.78
C GLN A 83 4.58 -17.72 -0.31
N THR A 84 3.64 -16.87 0.08
CA THR A 84 3.00 -16.98 1.40
C THR A 84 2.16 -18.24 1.42
N LYS A 85 2.35 -19.07 2.44
CA LYS A 85 1.58 -20.32 2.62
C LYS A 85 0.79 -20.28 3.91
N TRP A 86 -0.38 -20.90 3.87
CA TRP A 86 -1.23 -21.16 5.02
C TRP A 86 -1.17 -22.65 5.30
N ASN A 87 -0.62 -23.01 6.45
CA ASN A 87 -0.55 -24.40 6.89
C ASN A 87 -1.67 -24.64 7.90
N PHE A 88 -2.52 -25.60 7.58
CA PHE A 88 -3.57 -26.09 8.47
C PHE A 88 -3.04 -27.39 9.08
N SER A 89 -2.74 -27.38 10.38
CA SER A 89 -2.41 -28.63 11.07
C SER A 89 -3.71 -29.40 11.27
N ASP A 90 -3.86 -30.51 10.54
CA ASP A 90 -4.94 -31.46 10.83
C ASP A 90 -4.71 -32.08 12.20
N TYR A 91 -5.80 -32.15 12.97
CA TYR A 91 -5.82 -32.81 14.28
C TYR A 91 -5.66 -34.33 14.05
N LYS A 92 -4.71 -34.94 14.76
CA LYS A 92 -4.61 -36.39 14.92
C LYS A 92 -5.75 -36.90 15.80
#